data_AF-A0A453KSC0-F1
#
_entry.id   AF-A0A453KSC0-F1
#
_cell.length_a   1.000
_cell.length_b   1.000
_cell.length_c   1.000
_cell.angle_alpha   90.00
_cell.angle_beta   90.00
_cell.angle_gamma   90.00
#
_symmetry.space_group_name_H-M   'P 1'
#
loop_
_entity.id
_entity.type
_entity.pdbx_description
1 polymer ?
#
loop_
_entity_poly.entity_id
_entity_poly.type
_entity_poly.pdbx_seq_one_letter_code
_entity_poly.pdbx_strand_id
1 'polypeptide(L)' 'MVKPVQDEENQRLLLDDHKEKHFTSGEVVRDIIIGVSDGLTVPFALAAGLSGADASSSLVLTAGLAEVAAGAISMGLGG' A
#
# COMPACT_ATOMS: atom_id res chain seq x y z
N MET A 1 47.03 -14.95 -30.53
CA MET A 1 45.99 -15.95 -30.24
C MET A 1 45.58 -15.77 -28.78
N VAL A 2 44.67 -14.81 -28.53
CA VAL A 2 44.19 -14.46 -27.20
C VAL A 2 43.15 -15.51 -26.80
N LYS A 3 43.32 -16.13 -25.62
CA LYS A 3 42.51 -17.29 -25.20
C LYS A 3 41.09 -16.84 -24.84
N PRO A 4 40.03 -17.44 -25.41
CA PRO A 4 38.63 -17.09 -25.16
C PRO A 4 38.07 -17.63 -23.82
N VAL A 5 38.89 -18.24 -22.97
CA VAL A 5 38.44 -18.91 -21.73
C VAL A 5 38.31 -17.94 -20.54
N GLN A 6 39.08 -16.85 -20.54
CA GLN A 6 39.09 -15.90 -19.40
C GLN A 6 37.91 -14.94 -19.40
N ASP A 7 37.27 -14.70 -20.55
CA ASP A 7 36.09 -13.84 -20.65
C ASP A 7 34.82 -14.53 -20.14
N GLU A 8 34.72 -15.86 -20.22
CA GLU A 8 33.56 -16.63 -19.72
C GLU A 8 33.56 -16.74 -18.18
N GLU A 9 34.73 -16.90 -17.55
CA GLU A 9 34.85 -16.86 -16.08
C GLU A 9 34.51 -15.47 -15.53
N ASN A 10 34.99 -14.40 -16.18
CA ASN A 10 34.67 -13.03 -15.79
C ASN A 10 33.18 -12.73 -15.95
N GLN A 11 32.52 -13.25 -17.00
CA GLN A 11 31.06 -13.12 -17.13
C GLN A 11 30.32 -13.88 -16.05
N ARG A 12 30.73 -15.10 -15.68
CA ARG A 12 30.11 -15.85 -14.57
C ARG A 12 30.25 -15.14 -13.22
N LEU A 13 31.42 -14.57 -12.94
CA LEU A 13 31.66 -13.74 -11.75
C LEU A 13 30.81 -12.46 -11.71
N LEU A 14 30.52 -11.84 -12.87
CA LEU A 14 29.67 -10.65 -12.97
C LEU A 14 28.16 -10.97 -12.82
N LEU A 15 27.75 -12.21 -13.08
CA LEU A 15 26.34 -12.63 -12.99
C LEU A 15 25.92 -12.95 -11.54
N ASP A 16 26.85 -13.33 -10.68
CA ASP A 16 26.57 -13.80 -9.31
C ASP A 16 26.47 -12.68 -8.25
N ASP A 17 26.73 -11.41 -8.60
CA ASP A 17 26.78 -10.30 -7.61
C ASP A 17 25.59 -9.32 -7.67
N HIS A 18 24.59 -9.57 -8.53
CA HIS A 18 23.35 -8.81 -8.51
C HIS A 18 22.38 -9.36 -7.44
N LYS A 19 22.76 -9.21 -6.18
CA LYS A 19 21.84 -9.39 -5.05
C LYS A 19 21.01 -8.13 -4.91
N GLU A 20 19.95 -8.03 -5.70
CA GLU A 20 18.99 -6.93 -5.62
C GLU A 20 18.46 -6.82 -4.18
N LYS A 21 18.87 -5.74 -3.50
CA LYS A 21 18.32 -5.36 -2.20
C LYS A 21 16.89 -4.90 -2.46
N HIS A 22 15.96 -5.84 -2.60
CA HIS A 22 14.54 -5.56 -2.60
C HIS A 22 14.23 -4.83 -1.30
N PHE A 23 14.06 -3.52 -1.41
CA PHE A 23 13.90 -2.61 -0.29
C PHE A 23 12.48 -2.82 0.25
N THR A 24 12.33 -3.81 1.14
CA THR A 24 11.06 -4.23 1.75
C THR A 24 10.36 -3.13 2.53
N SER A 25 11.04 -2.02 2.86
CA SER A 25 10.40 -0.84 3.43
C SER A 25 9.37 -0.21 2.47
N GLY A 26 9.48 -0.43 1.16
CA GLY A 26 8.53 0.07 0.17
C GLY A 26 7.13 -0.53 0.30
N GLU A 27 7.02 -1.81 0.66
CA GLU A 27 5.71 -2.47 0.88
C GLU A 27 5.02 -1.90 2.11
N VAL A 28 5.71 -1.82 3.25
CA VAL A 28 5.14 -1.26 4.48
C VAL A 28 4.68 0.19 4.29
N VAL A 29 5.50 1.01 3.63
CA VAL A 29 5.13 2.41 3.34
C VAL A 29 3.95 2.49 2.36
N ARG A 30 3.91 1.61 1.34
CA ARG A 30 2.78 1.52 0.41
C ARG A 30 1.49 1.17 1.14
N ASP A 31 1.50 0.16 2.00
CA ASP A 31 0.31 -0.29 2.72
C ASP A 31 -0.22 0.79 3.65
N ILE A 32 0.67 1.53 4.32
CA ILE A 32 0.31 2.71 5.11
C ILE A 32 -0.35 3.78 4.22
N ILE A 33 0.23 4.08 3.06
CA ILE A 33 -0.33 5.11 2.16
C ILE A 33 -1.70 4.68 1.66
N ILE A 34 -1.91 3.41 1.30
CA ILE A 34 -3.20 2.88 0.86
C ILE A 34 -4.23 3.01 1.99
N GLY A 35 -3.89 2.55 3.20
CA GLY A 35 -4.79 2.61 4.35
C GLY A 35 -5.16 4.03 4.77
N VAL A 36 -4.19 4.97 4.77
CA VAL A 36 -4.46 6.39 5.07
C VAL A 36 -5.28 7.03 3.96
N SER A 37 -5.01 6.70 2.69
CA SER A 37 -5.72 7.28 1.55
C SER A 37 -7.20 6.89 1.56
N ASP A 38 -7.51 5.61 1.80
CA ASP A 38 -8.91 5.14 1.92
C ASP A 38 -9.57 5.63 3.21
N GLY A 39 -8.85 5.58 4.35
CA GLY A 39 -9.34 6.02 5.65
C GLY A 39 -9.68 7.52 5.73
N LEU A 40 -9.17 8.33 4.80
CA LEU A 40 -9.55 9.73 4.65
C LEU A 40 -10.64 9.91 3.59
N THR A 41 -10.50 9.26 2.43
CA THR A 41 -11.37 9.51 1.27
C THR A 41 -12.76 8.93 1.47
N VAL A 42 -12.87 7.67 1.92
CA VAL A 42 -14.17 6.98 2.00
C VAL A 42 -15.05 7.58 3.11
N PRO A 43 -14.57 7.78 4.36
CA PRO A 43 -15.37 8.42 5.39
C PRO A 43 -15.73 9.88 5.05
N PHE A 44 -14.85 10.60 4.35
CA PHE A 44 -15.15 11.96 3.87
C PHE A 44 -16.27 11.97 2.83
N ALA A 45 -16.19 11.11 1.81
CA ALA A 45 -17.21 11.00 0.78
C ALA A 45 -18.55 10.57 1.38
N LEU A 46 -18.53 9.62 2.33
CA LEU A 46 -19.72 9.17 3.05
C LEU A 46 -20.33 10.30 3.89
N ALA A 47 -19.52 11.05 4.64
CA ALA A 47 -20.00 12.18 5.43
C ALA A 47 -20.57 13.30 4.56
N ALA A 48 -19.91 13.63 3.45
CA ALA A 48 -20.38 14.62 2.49
C ALA A 48 -21.70 14.19 1.81
N GLY A 49 -21.81 12.92 1.41
CA GLY A 49 -23.03 12.37 0.80
C GLY A 49 -24.22 12.37 1.75
N LEU A 50 -24.02 11.93 3.00
CA LEU A 50 -25.08 11.94 4.01
C LEU A 50 -25.48 13.37 4.42
N SER A 51 -24.50 14.27 4.55
CA SER A 51 -24.76 15.69 4.82
C SER A 51 -25.57 16.35 3.68
N GLY A 52 -25.25 16.02 2.43
CA GLY A 52 -26.00 16.49 1.26
C GLY A 52 -27.40 15.89 1.12
N ALA A 53 -27.68 14.78 1.80
CA ALA A 53 -28.99 14.14 1.85
C ALA A 53 -29.85 14.62 3.04
N ASP A 54 -29.49 15.74 3.69
CA ASP A 54 -30.16 16.28 4.89
C ASP A 54 -30.20 15.27 6.06
N ALA A 55 -29.24 14.33 6.13
CA ALA A 55 -29.16 13.40 7.26
C ALA A 55 -28.74 14.11 8.55
N SER A 56 -29.28 13.66 9.69
CA SER A 56 -28.91 14.24 10.99
C SER A 56 -27.41 14.06 11.27
N SER A 57 -26.78 15.04 11.93
CA SER A 57 -25.35 14.99 12.26
C SER A 57 -24.98 13.76 13.08
N SER A 58 -25.89 13.27 13.93
CA SER A 58 -25.70 12.04 14.70
C SER A 58 -25.52 10.82 13.79
N LEU A 59 -26.34 10.72 12.73
CA LEU A 59 -26.27 9.64 11.76
C LEU A 59 -24.97 9.71 10.96
N VAL A 60 -24.60 10.91 10.48
CA VAL A 60 -23.33 11.15 9.76
C VAL A 60 -22.13 10.71 10.59
N LEU A 61 -22.07 11.10 11.87
CA LEU A 61 -21.00 10.71 12.80
C LEU A 61 -20.97 9.20 13.05
N THR A 62 -22.12 8.60 13.37
CA THR A 62 -22.18 7.15 13.63
C THR A 62 -21.81 6.31 12.41
N ALA A 63 -22.27 6.70 11.22
CA ALA A 63 -21.95 6.01 9.97
C ALA A 63 -20.47 6.17 9.60
N GLY A 64 -19.91 7.37 9.74
CA GLY A 64 -18.48 7.61 9.49
C GLY A 64 -17.58 6.82 10.45
N LEU A 65 -17.92 6.78 11.74
CA LEU A 65 -17.16 5.98 12.72
C LEU A 65 -17.28 4.48 12.47
N ALA A 66 -18.47 4.00 12.09
CA ALA A 66 -18.69 2.60 11.74
C ALA A 66 -17.86 2.21 10.50
N GLU A 67 -17.82 3.07 9.48
CA GLU A 67 -17.02 2.86 8.27
C GLU A 67 -15.52 2.80 8.58
N VAL A 68 -14.99 3.75 9.37
CA VAL A 68 -13.58 3.75 9.78
C VAL A 68 -13.22 2.46 10.52
N ALA A 69 -14.06 2.03 11.46
CA ALA A 69 -13.83 0.81 12.22
C ALA A 69 -13.90 -0.45 11.33
N ALA A 70 -14.92 -0.57 10.48
CA ALA A 70 -15.10 -1.70 9.58
C ALA A 70 -13.97 -1.77 8.53
N GLY A 71 -13.62 -0.63 7.91
CA GLY A 71 -12.54 -0.51 6.94
C GLY A 71 -11.19 -0.85 7.54
N ALA A 72 -10.87 -0.34 8.73
CA ALA A 72 -9.61 -0.67 9.41
C ALA A 72 -9.49 -2.17 9.73
N ILE A 73 -10.57 -2.82 10.17
CA ILE A 73 -10.59 -4.27 10.41
C ILE A 73 -10.40 -5.04 9.10
N SER A 74 -11.13 -4.65 8.05
CA SER A 74 -11.06 -5.30 6.74
C SER A 74 -9.66 -5.21 6.13
N MET A 75 -9.03 -4.03 6.19
CA MET A 75 -7.70 -3.82 5.63
C MET A 75 -6.60 -4.47 6.48
N GLY A 76 -6.75 -4.48 7.81
CA GLY A 76 -5.80 -5.11 8.72
C GLY A 76 -5.83 -6.64 8.71
N LEU A 77 -6.98 -7.26 8.40
CA LEU A 77 -7.14 -8.72 8.30
C LEU A 77 -7.09 -9.25 6.86
N GLY A 78 -7.15 -8.37 5.85
CA GLY A 78 -7.27 -8.74 4.44
C GLY A 78 -5.93 -8.87 3.68
N GLY A 79 -4.81 -8.68 4.36
CA GLY A 79 -3.46 -8.90 3.83
C GLY A 79 -3.07 -10.38 3.75
#